data_AF-A0A8S9WAC2-F1
#
_entry.id   AF-A0A8S9WAC2-F1
#
_cell.length_a   1.000
_cell.length_b   1.000
_cell.length_c   1.000
_cell.angle_alpha   90.00
_cell.angle_beta   90.00
_cell.angle_gamma   90.00
#
_symmetry.space_group_name_H-M   'P 1'
#
loop_
_entity.id
_entity.type
_entity.pdbx_description
1 polymer ?
#
loop_
_entity_poly.entity_id
_entity_poly.type
_entity_poly.pdbx_seq_one_letter_code
_entity_poly.pdbx_strand_id
1 'polypeptide(L)'
;EGSELIARGTWDGYQSDWHNITLYNKTGASYVTLLKDRTYNYAIKTGSYPQIIHSQPFTNEYGTITCTQFTDANGVIYGDWIPAIRLV
;
A
#
# COMPACT_ATOMS: atom_id res chain seq x y z
N GLU A 1 -9.32 8.96 -24.70
CA GLU A 1 -8.71 10.30 -24.79
C GLU A 1 -7.68 10.42 -23.68
N GLY A 2 -6.43 10.74 -24.04
CA GLY A 2 -5.28 10.60 -23.15
C GLY A 2 -5.15 11.80 -22.21
N SER A 3 -5.41 11.60 -20.92
CA SER A 3 -4.95 12.54 -19.90
C SER A 3 -3.42 12.54 -19.89
N GLU A 4 -2.82 13.71 -20.08
CA GLU A 4 -1.37 13.87 -20.08
C GLU A 4 -0.84 13.74 -18.65
N LEU A 5 0.08 12.80 -18.41
CA LEU A 5 0.74 12.66 -17.12
C LEU A 5 1.74 13.81 -16.92
N ILE A 6 1.46 14.71 -15.97
CA ILE A 6 2.29 15.89 -15.71
C ILE A 6 3.35 15.69 -14.61
N ALA A 7 3.10 14.74 -13.69
CA ALA A 7 4.04 14.37 -12.64
C ALA A 7 3.78 12.94 -12.16
N ARG A 8 4.81 12.30 -11.60
CA ARG A 8 4.72 10.96 -11.00
C ARG A 8 5.70 10.81 -9.85
N GLY A 9 5.36 9.94 -8.91
CA GLY A 9 6.26 9.42 -7.89
C GLY A 9 6.17 7.91 -7.91
N THR A 10 7.29 7.25 -7.64
CA THR A 10 7.36 5.80 -7.43
C THR A 10 7.72 5.54 -5.99
N TRP A 11 7.34 4.36 -5.52
CA TRP A 11 7.66 3.92 -4.17
C TRP A 11 8.19 2.49 -4.27
N ASP A 12 9.44 2.31 -3.87
CA ASP A 12 10.19 1.08 -4.07
C ASP A 12 10.11 0.12 -2.86
N GLY A 13 9.17 0.37 -1.94
CA GLY A 13 8.89 -0.48 -0.78
C GLY A 13 9.10 0.21 0.58
N TYR A 14 8.59 -0.43 1.64
CA TYR A 14 8.68 0.12 2.99
C TYR A 14 10.12 0.06 3.50
N GLN A 15 10.59 1.19 4.02
CA GLN A 15 11.84 1.31 4.80
C GLN A 15 11.55 1.63 6.28
N SER A 16 10.28 1.89 6.59
CA SER A 16 9.75 2.24 7.92
C SER A 16 8.22 2.11 7.87
N ASP A 17 7.55 2.36 8.99
CA ASP A 17 6.09 2.28 9.15
C ASP A 17 5.33 3.27 8.26
N TRP A 18 5.98 4.35 7.84
CA TRP A 18 5.40 5.36 6.95
C TRP A 18 6.41 5.85 5.91
N HIS A 19 5.91 6.39 4.80
CA HIS A 19 6.72 6.94 3.72
C HIS A 19 6.00 8.08 2.98
N ASN A 20 6.75 9.14 2.64
CA ASN A 20 6.26 10.24 1.81
C ASN A 20 6.63 10.02 0.34
N ILE A 21 5.64 9.99 -0.54
CA ILE A 21 5.87 9.90 -1.99
C ILE A 21 5.96 11.31 -2.56
N THR A 22 7.14 11.67 -3.06
CA THR A 22 7.35 12.95 -3.76
C THR A 22 7.05 12.78 -5.25
N LEU A 23 6.25 13.69 -5.81
CA LEU A 23 5.96 13.72 -7.24
C LEU A 23 6.99 14.60 -7.96
N TYR A 24 7.56 14.06 -9.03
CA TYR A 24 8.44 14.79 -9.93
C TYR A 24 7.74 15.05 -11.25
N ASN A 25 7.75 16.31 -11.69
CA ASN A 25 7.20 16.69 -12.97
C ASN A 25 8.11 16.25 -14.13
N LYS A 26 7.70 16.52 -15.38
CA LYS A 26 8.45 16.11 -16.58
C LYS A 26 9.88 16.66 -16.67
N THR A 27 10.18 17.77 -15.99
CA THR A 27 11.52 18.37 -15.97
C THR A 27 12.35 17.91 -14.77
N GLY A 28 11.81 17.02 -13.92
CA GLY A 28 12.46 16.51 -12.73
C GLY A 28 12.34 17.40 -11.49
N ALA A 29 11.52 18.46 -11.53
CA ALA A 29 11.28 19.28 -10.33
C ALA A 29 10.19 18.67 -9.45
N SER A 30 10.32 18.83 -8.13
CA SER A 30 9.43 18.26 -7.10
C SER A 30 8.15 19.06 -6.87
N TYR A 31 7.69 19.82 -7.87
CA TYR A 31 6.48 20.63 -7.81
C TYR A 31 5.73 20.60 -9.14
N VAL A 32 4.42 20.89 -9.07
CA VAL A 32 3.54 21.03 -10.23
C VAL A 32 2.92 22.42 -10.23
N THR A 33 2.80 23.02 -11.41
CA THR A 33 2.06 24.27 -11.59
C THR A 33 0.64 23.95 -12.01
N LEU A 34 -0.32 24.34 -11.18
CA LEU A 34 -1.74 24.21 -11.50
C LEU A 34 -2.23 25.52 -12.11
N LEU A 35 -2.97 25.41 -13.21
CA LEU A 35 -3.56 26.55 -13.88
C LEU A 35 -4.95 26.80 -13.29
N LYS A 36 -5.31 28.08 -13.19
CA LYS A 36 -6.64 28.51 -12.75
C LYS A 36 -7.72 27.88 -13.65
N ASP A 37 -8.85 27.52 -13.06
CA ASP A 37 -10.04 26.98 -13.74
C ASP A 37 -9.77 25.67 -14.53
N ARG A 38 -8.82 24.85 -14.05
CA ARG A 38 -8.53 23.51 -14.57
C ARG A 38 -8.75 22.45 -13.50
N THR A 39 -9.32 21.31 -13.91
CA THR A 39 -9.45 20.12 -13.07
C THR A 39 -8.28 19.18 -13.31
N TYR A 40 -7.67 18.72 -12.22
CA TYR A 40 -6.58 17.74 -12.24
C TYR A 40 -7.02 16.48 -11.51
N ASN A 41 -6.65 15.33 -12.05
CA ASN A 41 -6.88 14.03 -11.43
C ASN A 41 -5.54 13.45 -11.01
N TYR A 42 -5.50 12.82 -9.84
CA TYR A 42 -4.38 11.97 -9.43
C TYR A 42 -4.87 10.53 -9.29
N ALA A 43 -4.01 9.58 -9.60
CA ALA A 43 -4.29 8.17 -9.45
C ALA A 43 -3.18 7.55 -8.61
N ILE A 44 -3.57 6.93 -7.49
CA ILE A 44 -2.66 6.11 -6.69
C ILE A 44 -2.84 4.67 -7.18
N LYS A 45 -1.79 4.11 -7.77
CA LYS A 45 -1.76 2.70 -8.15
C LYS A 45 -0.93 1.96 -7.11
N THR A 46 -1.60 1.25 -6.22
CA THR A 46 -0.94 0.35 -5.29
C THR A 46 -0.83 -1.04 -5.93
N GLY A 47 0.27 -1.75 -5.65
CA GLY A 47 0.25 -3.21 -5.81
C GLY A 47 -0.76 -3.79 -4.83
N SER A 48 -1.39 -4.91 -5.19
CA SER A 48 -2.39 -5.57 -4.34
C SER A 48 -1.80 -5.79 -2.94
N TYR A 49 -2.28 -5.02 -1.97
CA TYR A 49 -2.08 -5.38 -0.59
C TYR A 49 -2.87 -6.69 -0.43
N PRO A 50 -2.25 -7.81 0.01
CA PRO A 50 -3.04 -9.01 0.29
C PRO A 50 -4.20 -8.60 1.19
N GLN A 51 -5.40 -9.11 0.92
CA GLN A 51 -6.55 -8.83 1.79
C GLN A 51 -6.15 -9.22 3.22
N ILE A 52 -5.94 -8.20 4.06
CA ILE A 52 -5.48 -8.40 5.42
C ILE A 52 -6.69 -8.80 6.24
N ILE A 53 -6.67 -10.00 6.79
CA ILE A 53 -7.69 -10.43 7.72
C ILE A 53 -7.23 -10.04 9.12
N HIS A 54 -7.72 -8.89 9.61
CA HIS A 54 -7.42 -8.40 10.95
C HIS A 54 -8.39 -9.02 11.99
N SER A 55 -8.42 -10.35 12.07
CA SER A 55 -9.24 -11.09 13.02
C SER A 55 -8.52 -12.34 13.54
N GLN A 56 -8.83 -12.76 14.77
CA GLN A 56 -8.27 -13.97 15.38
C GLN A 56 -8.73 -15.26 14.68
N PRO A 57 -10.06 -15.43 14.42
CA PRO A 57 -10.55 -16.44 13.49
C PRO A 57 -10.95 -15.83 12.14
N PHE A 58 -10.75 -16.60 11.08
CA PHE A 58 -11.32 -16.37 9.76
C PHE A 58 -12.05 -17.63 9.29
N THR A 59 -13.31 -17.51 8.92
CA THR A 59 -14.10 -18.63 8.40
C THR A 59 -14.55 -18.32 6.99
N ASN A 60 -14.34 -19.26 6.07
CA ASN A 60 -14.86 -19.22 4.71
C ASN A 60 -15.49 -20.58 4.33
N GLU A 61 -15.87 -20.74 3.06
CA GLU A 61 -16.49 -21.97 2.55
C GLU A 61 -15.59 -23.21 2.65
N TYR A 62 -14.28 -23.04 2.84
CA TYR A 62 -13.29 -24.12 2.93
C TYR A 62 -12.89 -24.45 4.38
N GLY A 63 -13.34 -23.68 5.38
CA GLY A 63 -13.08 -23.95 6.80
C GLY A 63 -12.77 -22.72 7.63
N THR A 64 -12.20 -22.95 8.83
CA THR A 64 -11.81 -21.91 9.78
C THR A 64 -10.31 -21.93 10.00
N ILE A 65 -9.67 -20.78 9.83
CA ILE A 65 -8.27 -20.54 10.20
C ILE A 65 -8.27 -19.75 11.52
N THR A 66 -7.46 -20.19 12.48
CA THR A 66 -7.21 -19.47 13.73
C THR A 66 -5.71 -19.24 13.91
N CYS A 67 -5.33 -18.07 14.42
CA CYS A 67 -3.95 -17.79 14.84
C CYS A 67 -3.90 -17.67 16.36
N THR A 68 -3.16 -18.56 17.02
CA THR A 68 -2.88 -18.47 18.45
C THR A 68 -1.66 -17.58 18.72
N GLN A 69 -0.66 -17.67 17.85
CA GLN A 69 0.59 -16.93 17.96
C GLN A 69 1.25 -16.79 16.59
N PHE A 70 1.71 -15.59 16.28
CA PHE A 70 2.61 -15.31 15.17
C PHE A 70 3.88 -14.64 15.68
N THR A 71 5.04 -15.07 15.18
CA THR A 71 6.33 -14.41 15.45
C THR A 71 6.86 -13.83 14.15
N ASP A 72 7.11 -12.52 14.09
CA ASP A 72 7.64 -11.89 12.89
C ASP A 72 9.14 -12.17 12.70
N ALA A 73 9.70 -11.65 11.60
CA ALA A 73 11.12 -11.79 11.28
C ALA A 73 12.06 -11.09 12.29
N ASN A 74 11.54 -10.19 13.12
CA ASN A 74 12.28 -9.50 14.19
C ASN A 74 12.16 -10.22 15.54
N GLY A 75 11.38 -11.31 15.62
CA GLY A 75 11.12 -12.04 16.86
C GLY A 75 9.98 -11.48 17.70
N VAL A 76 9.20 -10.54 17.19
CA VAL A 76 8.05 -9.95 17.89
C VAL A 76 6.87 -10.92 17.83
N ILE A 77 6.27 -11.18 18.99
CA ILE A 77 5.16 -12.11 19.16
C ILE A 77 3.83 -11.35 19.15
N TYR A 78 2.90 -11.82 18.34
CA TYR A 78 1.53 -11.32 18.20
C TYR A 78 0.54 -12.44 18.53
N GLY A 79 -0.47 -12.18 19.36
CA GLY A 79 -1.44 -13.17 19.84
C GLY A 79 -2.90 -12.88 19.44
N ASP A 80 -3.12 -11.78 18.75
CA ASP A 80 -4.41 -11.15 18.56
C ASP A 80 -4.78 -10.94 17.08
N TRP A 81 -3.88 -11.22 16.13
CA TRP A 81 -4.20 -11.16 14.71
C TRP A 81 -3.45 -12.17 13.83
N ILE A 82 -4.05 -12.49 12.67
CA ILE A 82 -3.36 -13.18 11.58
C ILE A 82 -2.55 -12.13 10.80
N PRO A 83 -1.22 -12.27 10.66
CA PRO A 83 -0.41 -11.33 9.88
C PRO A 83 -0.76 -11.40 8.38
N ALA A 84 -0.34 -10.39 7.62
CA ALA A 84 -0.41 -10.46 6.16
C ALA A 84 0.52 -11.58 5.65
N ILE A 85 -0.05 -12.70 5.18
CA ILE A 85 0.71 -13.84 4.63
C ILE A 85 0.71 -13.74 3.11
N ARG A 86 1.89 -13.87 2.49
CA ARG A 86 2.03 -14.09 1.04
C ARG A 86 2.18 -15.59 0.79
N LEU A 87 1.21 -16.21 0.12
CA LEU A 87 1.35 -17.57 -0.39
C LEU A 87 2.27 -17.53 -1.62
N VAL A 88 3.37 -18.29 -1.58
CA VAL A 88 4.29 -18.50 -2.71
C VAL A 88 3.88 -19.72 -3.52
#